data_AF-A0A6N8B258-F1
#
_entry.id   AF-A0A6N8B258-F1
#
_cell.length_a   1.000
_cell.length_b   1.000
_cell.length_c   1.000
_cell.angle_alpha   90.00
_cell.angle_beta   90.00
_cell.angle_gamma   90.00
#
_symmetry.space_group_name_H-M   'P 1'
#
loop_
_entity.id
_entity.type
_entity.pdbx_description
1 polymer ?
#
loop_
_entity_poly.entity_id
_entity_poly.type
_entity_poly.pdbx_seq_one_letter_code
_entity_poly.pdbx_strand_id
1 'polypeptide(L)'
;MTAEQVLNVFKQEGANLTKSDKKPPSYFTINKVQPLIYQSTALNNQYLLIYDFDSLANAEECSKQFRNNKLQFQNLDLVSPSYFKVKNIVIALAMENAHKYFYYGKVGEIIFQKLHDTKKLVFEGESDHWRGNIIVAYYEYFLEGEKLYYDHYFFSETVFTYIGDNAKSVDSFDYKCSNGTSGSSGHGLVLDQDGISSAGFSGGNGSRPRENYTYTTDIHWNGKTETFKLKAITHEDL
;
A
#
# COMPACT_ATOMS: atom_id res chain seq x y z
N MET A 1 -8.70 0.70 -18.22
CA MET A 1 -9.41 1.48 -17.20
C MET A 1 -9.59 2.88 -17.76
N THR A 2 -10.68 3.57 -17.45
CA THR A 2 -10.92 4.96 -17.88
C THR A 2 -10.89 5.92 -16.70
N ALA A 3 -10.71 7.21 -16.96
CA ALA A 3 -10.83 8.24 -15.93
C ALA A 3 -12.20 8.20 -15.24
N GLU A 4 -13.29 7.95 -15.97
CA GLU A 4 -14.64 7.84 -15.39
C GLU A 4 -14.75 6.70 -14.37
N GLN A 5 -14.14 5.54 -14.65
CA GLN A 5 -14.09 4.44 -13.70
C GLN A 5 -13.35 4.83 -12.41
N VAL A 6 -12.25 5.58 -12.54
CA VAL A 6 -11.53 6.12 -11.39
C VAL A 6 -12.44 7.02 -10.56
N LEU A 7 -13.12 7.98 -11.18
CA LEU A 7 -14.04 8.90 -10.48
C LEU A 7 -15.15 8.15 -9.74
N ASN A 8 -15.71 7.11 -10.36
CA ASN A 8 -16.76 6.30 -9.75
C ASN A 8 -16.29 5.56 -8.50
N VAL A 9 -15.09 4.99 -8.51
CA VAL A 9 -14.51 4.32 -7.33
C VAL A 9 -14.25 5.32 -6.21
N PHE A 10 -13.67 6.48 -6.49
CA PHE A 10 -13.48 7.53 -5.48
C PHE A 10 -14.82 7.96 -4.87
N LYS A 11 -15.87 8.12 -5.68
CA LYS A 11 -17.23 8.43 -5.21
C LYS A 11 -17.79 7.35 -4.29
N GLN A 12 -17.65 6.07 -4.66
CA GLN A 12 -18.13 4.93 -3.86
C GLN A 12 -17.45 4.87 -2.48
N GLU A 13 -16.17 5.25 -2.42
CA GLU A 13 -15.40 5.31 -1.18
C GLU A 13 -15.58 6.64 -0.42
N GLY A 14 -16.60 7.43 -0.76
CA GLY A 14 -16.96 8.66 -0.07
C GLY A 14 -15.99 9.83 -0.31
N ALA A 15 -15.21 9.79 -1.40
CA ALA A 15 -14.32 10.86 -1.84
C ALA A 15 -14.84 11.47 -3.14
N ASN A 16 -15.92 12.24 -3.06
CA ASN A 16 -16.50 12.90 -4.22
C ASN A 16 -15.49 13.90 -4.83
N LEU A 17 -15.04 13.60 -6.04
CA LEU A 17 -14.09 14.41 -6.79
C LEU A 17 -14.83 15.48 -7.58
N THR A 18 -14.44 16.74 -7.37
CA THR A 18 -14.93 17.89 -8.14
C THR A 18 -13.86 18.29 -9.15
N LYS A 19 -14.25 18.45 -10.42
CA LYS A 19 -13.33 18.89 -11.46
C LYS A 19 -12.86 20.32 -11.17
N SER A 20 -11.58 20.57 -11.33
CA SER A 20 -10.99 21.90 -11.18
C SER A 20 -10.85 22.59 -12.53
N ASP A 21 -11.12 23.89 -12.58
CA ASP A 21 -10.88 24.74 -13.76
C ASP A 21 -9.41 25.19 -13.87
N LYS A 22 -8.57 24.83 -12.88
CA LYS A 22 -7.13 25.08 -12.96
C LYS A 22 -6.59 24.40 -14.22
N LYS A 23 -5.96 25.18 -15.09
CA LYS A 23 -5.24 24.64 -16.24
C LYS A 23 -3.86 24.22 -15.77
N PRO A 24 -3.49 22.94 -15.85
CA PRO A 24 -2.11 22.55 -15.60
C PRO A 24 -1.24 23.27 -16.64
N PRO A 25 -0.07 23.78 -16.26
CA PRO A 25 0.88 24.32 -17.22
C PRO A 25 1.15 23.34 -18.37
N SER A 26 1.44 23.84 -19.57
CA SER A 26 1.62 22.99 -20.76
C SER A 26 2.68 21.90 -20.60
N TYR A 27 3.66 22.09 -19.72
CA TYR A 27 4.69 21.10 -19.38
C TYR A 27 4.19 19.89 -18.56
N PHE A 28 2.95 19.91 -18.06
CA PHE A 28 2.29 18.72 -17.51
C PHE A 28 1.73 17.81 -18.59
N THR A 29 1.75 18.23 -19.87
CA THR A 29 1.40 17.33 -20.98
C THR A 29 2.47 16.25 -21.07
N ILE A 30 2.06 14.99 -20.96
CA ILE A 30 2.97 13.86 -21.13
C ILE A 30 2.46 13.04 -22.30
N ASN A 31 3.33 12.80 -23.30
CA ASN A 31 2.97 12.07 -24.51
C ASN A 31 1.69 12.59 -25.18
N LYS A 32 1.53 13.93 -25.24
CA LYS A 32 0.35 14.64 -25.78
C LYS A 32 -0.94 14.46 -24.96
N VAL A 33 -0.87 13.83 -23.79
CA VAL A 33 -2.00 13.70 -22.85
C VAL A 33 -1.92 14.78 -21.78
N GLN A 34 -3.00 15.56 -21.68
CA GLN A 34 -3.21 16.54 -20.61
C GLN A 34 -3.97 15.88 -19.46
N PRO A 35 -3.58 16.11 -18.19
CA PRO A 35 -4.30 15.52 -17.08
C PRO A 35 -5.65 16.21 -16.86
N LEU A 36 -6.61 15.44 -16.40
CA LEU A 36 -7.83 15.96 -15.79
C LEU A 36 -7.54 16.28 -14.33
N ILE A 37 -7.83 17.51 -13.89
CA ILE A 37 -7.58 17.94 -12.51
C ILE A 37 -8.86 17.83 -11.69
N TYR A 38 -8.75 17.18 -10.54
CA TYR A 38 -9.83 17.04 -9.57
C TYR A 38 -9.36 17.42 -8.17
N GLN A 39 -10.32 17.69 -7.29
CA GLN A 39 -10.09 17.97 -5.87
C GLN A 39 -11.23 17.40 -5.02
N SER A 40 -10.97 17.17 -3.74
CA SER A 40 -12.02 16.78 -2.79
C SER A 40 -11.70 17.23 -1.37
N THR A 41 -12.72 17.72 -0.66
CA THR A 41 -12.63 18.05 0.77
C THR A 41 -12.35 16.81 1.61
N ALA A 42 -12.85 15.64 1.20
CA ALA A 42 -12.58 14.34 1.82
C ALA A 42 -11.11 13.91 1.70
N LEU A 43 -10.35 14.57 0.82
CA LEU A 43 -8.93 14.34 0.58
C LEU A 43 -8.10 15.57 1.00
N ASN A 44 -8.57 16.33 1.99
CA ASN A 44 -7.91 17.55 2.49
C ASN A 44 -7.63 18.59 1.39
N ASN A 45 -8.51 18.68 0.40
CA ASN A 45 -8.38 19.57 -0.76
C ASN A 45 -7.08 19.35 -1.58
N GLN A 46 -6.49 18.15 -1.52
CA GLN A 46 -5.42 17.76 -2.42
C GLN A 46 -5.93 17.70 -3.87
N TYR A 47 -5.07 18.06 -4.82
CA TYR A 47 -5.35 17.94 -6.24
C TYR A 47 -4.93 16.56 -6.75
N LEU A 48 -5.82 15.94 -7.52
CA LEU A 48 -5.55 14.73 -8.29
C LEU A 48 -5.42 15.09 -9.74
N LEU A 49 -4.26 14.81 -10.32
CA LEU A 49 -4.03 14.91 -11.76
C LEU A 49 -4.15 13.50 -12.34
N ILE A 50 -5.24 13.26 -13.06
CA ILE A 50 -5.56 11.96 -13.65
C ILE A 50 -5.21 11.99 -15.13
N TYR A 51 -4.22 11.19 -15.50
CA TYR A 51 -3.81 10.96 -16.88
C TYR A 51 -4.42 9.65 -17.38
N ASP A 52 -5.27 9.75 -18.41
CA ASP A 52 -5.88 8.61 -19.08
C ASP A 52 -5.14 8.36 -20.40
N PHE A 53 -4.36 7.27 -20.45
CA PHE A 53 -3.60 6.92 -21.65
C PHE A 53 -4.28 5.79 -22.42
N ASP A 54 -4.15 5.80 -23.74
CA ASP A 54 -4.66 4.71 -24.59
C ASP A 54 -3.89 3.39 -24.41
N SER A 55 -2.70 3.43 -23.78
CA SER A 55 -1.85 2.24 -23.61
C SER A 55 -1.06 2.25 -22.30
N LEU A 56 -0.73 1.04 -21.85
CA LEU A 56 0.12 0.79 -20.68
C LEU A 56 1.54 1.31 -20.88
N ALA A 57 2.08 1.22 -22.10
CA ALA A 57 3.41 1.72 -22.43
C ALA A 57 3.51 3.23 -22.23
N ASN A 58 2.47 3.98 -22.60
CA ASN A 58 2.41 5.43 -22.40
C ASN A 58 2.31 5.79 -20.91
N ALA A 59 1.52 5.05 -20.14
CA ALA A 59 1.41 5.22 -18.68
C ALA A 59 2.74 4.93 -17.97
N GLU A 60 3.50 3.94 -18.44
CA GLU A 60 4.83 3.61 -17.91
C GLU A 60 5.86 4.70 -18.20
N GLU A 61 5.87 5.22 -19.43
CA GLU A 61 6.77 6.33 -19.77
C GLU A 61 6.45 7.60 -18.95
N CYS A 62 5.16 7.88 -18.76
CA CYS A 62 4.70 8.93 -17.86
C CYS A 62 5.20 8.72 -16.42
N SER A 63 5.07 7.50 -15.90
CA SER A 63 5.55 7.14 -14.57
C SER A 63 7.05 7.33 -14.40
N LYS A 64 7.86 7.12 -15.45
CA LYS A 64 9.31 7.41 -15.43
C LYS A 64 9.60 8.91 -15.40
N GLN A 65 8.84 9.71 -16.16
CA GLN A 65 8.98 11.17 -16.14
C GLN A 65 8.71 11.74 -14.75
N PHE A 66 7.70 11.24 -14.03
CA PHE A 66 7.45 11.64 -12.64
C PHE A 66 8.60 11.29 -11.68
N ARG A 67 9.33 10.17 -11.89
CA ARG A 67 10.53 9.86 -11.09
C ARG A 67 11.65 10.87 -11.32
N ASN A 68 11.82 11.31 -12.56
CA ASN A 68 12.95 12.11 -13.00
C ASN A 68 12.72 13.64 -12.83
N ASN A 69 11.48 14.11 -12.88
CA ASN A 69 11.14 15.54 -12.97
C ASN A 69 10.75 16.21 -11.63
N LYS A 70 11.26 15.75 -10.49
CA LYS A 70 10.97 16.37 -9.17
C LYS A 70 11.23 17.89 -9.10
N LEU A 71 12.06 18.44 -9.98
CA LEU A 71 12.44 19.86 -10.01
C LEU A 71 11.46 20.77 -10.78
N GLN A 72 10.67 20.27 -11.74
CA GLN A 72 9.80 21.12 -12.58
C GLN A 72 8.49 21.52 -11.90
N PHE A 73 8.08 20.78 -10.86
CA PHE A 73 6.89 21.10 -10.05
C PHE A 73 7.14 22.17 -8.99
N GLN A 74 8.39 22.64 -8.83
CA GLN A 74 8.74 23.68 -7.84
C GLN A 74 8.30 25.09 -8.24
N ASN A 75 7.93 25.30 -9.51
CA ASN A 75 7.47 26.60 -10.02
C ASN A 75 5.95 26.77 -9.97
N LEU A 76 5.25 25.83 -9.33
CA LEU A 76 3.86 25.97 -8.93
C LEU A 76 3.83 26.02 -7.41
N ASP A 77 2.84 26.72 -6.86
CA ASP A 77 2.44 26.52 -5.46
C ASP A 77 2.05 25.04 -5.19
N LEU A 78 1.90 24.22 -6.24
CA LEU A 78 1.62 22.80 -6.23
C LEU A 78 2.89 21.95 -6.37
N VAL A 79 3.29 21.29 -5.28
CA VAL A 79 4.33 20.25 -5.32
C VAL A 79 3.67 18.89 -5.46
N SER A 80 4.20 18.04 -6.36
CA SER A 80 3.74 16.67 -6.56
C SER A 80 4.59 15.68 -5.76
N PRO A 81 4.24 15.32 -4.51
CA PRO A 81 5.05 14.41 -3.70
C PRO A 81 5.05 12.96 -4.21
N SER A 82 3.95 12.50 -4.81
CA SER A 82 3.72 11.10 -5.16
C SER A 82 2.89 10.95 -6.43
N TYR A 83 3.06 9.83 -7.11
CA TYR A 83 2.17 9.39 -8.17
C TYR A 83 1.90 7.89 -8.01
N PHE A 84 0.78 7.46 -8.58
CA PHE A 84 0.35 6.07 -8.63
C PHE A 84 0.03 5.71 -10.06
N LYS A 85 0.29 4.46 -10.43
CA LYS A 85 -0.08 3.93 -11.72
C LYS A 85 -1.06 2.79 -11.52
N VAL A 86 -2.19 2.86 -12.21
CA VAL A 86 -3.21 1.81 -12.24
C VAL A 86 -3.51 1.46 -13.68
N LYS A 87 -3.00 0.33 -14.15
CA LYS A 87 -3.16 -0.09 -15.56
C LYS A 87 -2.68 1.07 -16.47
N ASN A 88 -3.54 1.59 -17.33
CA ASN A 88 -3.25 2.67 -18.27
C ASN A 88 -3.48 4.08 -17.69
N ILE A 89 -3.81 4.20 -16.41
CA ILE A 89 -4.01 5.47 -15.72
C ILE A 89 -2.78 5.82 -14.87
N VAL A 90 -2.38 7.09 -14.89
CA VAL A 90 -1.46 7.66 -13.88
C VAL A 90 -2.21 8.71 -13.07
N ILE A 91 -2.13 8.62 -11.74
CA ILE A 91 -2.73 9.56 -10.80
C ILE A 91 -1.59 10.23 -10.04
N ALA A 92 -1.36 11.52 -10.26
CA ALA A 92 -0.40 12.30 -9.48
C ALA A 92 -1.12 13.10 -8.39
N LEU A 93 -0.59 13.05 -7.18
CA LEU A 93 -1.03 13.86 -6.06
C LEU A 93 -0.27 15.19 -6.09
N ALA A 94 -0.98 16.31 -6.06
CA ALA A 94 -0.41 17.63 -5.94
C ALA A 94 -0.99 18.38 -4.74
N MET A 95 -0.12 19.06 -3.98
CA MET A 95 -0.50 19.78 -2.75
C MET A 95 -0.02 21.23 -2.80
N GLU A 96 -0.84 22.15 -2.31
CA GLU A 96 -0.44 23.54 -2.13
C GLU A 96 0.52 23.63 -0.92
N ASN A 97 1.75 24.10 -1.14
CA ASN A 97 2.85 24.18 -0.18
C ASN A 97 3.38 22.83 0.36
N ALA A 98 4.63 22.50 0.02
CA ALA A 98 5.31 21.23 0.36
C ALA A 98 5.66 21.04 1.86
N HIS A 99 5.04 21.76 2.78
CA HIS A 99 5.33 21.62 4.19
C HIS A 99 4.79 20.29 4.72
N LYS A 100 5.70 19.32 4.72
CA LYS A 100 5.79 18.11 5.56
C LYS A 100 4.47 17.36 5.72
N TYR A 101 4.32 16.26 4.98
CA TYR A 101 4.03 14.89 5.45
C TYR A 101 3.55 14.10 4.22
N PHE A 102 4.23 13.00 3.89
CA PHE A 102 3.77 12.03 2.90
C PHE A 102 2.55 11.31 3.46
N TYR A 103 1.36 11.91 3.34
CA TYR A 103 0.13 11.23 3.69
C TYR A 103 -0.35 10.43 2.47
N TYR A 104 0.08 9.17 2.38
CA TYR A 104 -0.48 8.21 1.43
C TYR A 104 -1.99 8.04 1.66
N GLY A 105 -2.45 8.16 2.91
CA GLY A 105 -3.83 8.46 3.27
C GLY A 105 -4.93 7.66 2.57
N LYS A 106 -6.12 8.26 2.55
CA LYS A 106 -7.29 7.69 1.87
C LYS A 106 -7.08 7.55 0.35
N VAL A 107 -6.27 8.39 -0.28
CA VAL A 107 -6.02 8.29 -1.74
C VAL A 107 -5.24 7.03 -2.09
N GLY A 108 -4.11 6.79 -1.43
CA GLY A 108 -3.31 5.59 -1.61
C GLY A 108 -4.10 4.33 -1.26
N GLU A 109 -4.92 4.38 -0.22
CA GLU A 109 -5.82 3.29 0.15
C GLU A 109 -6.84 2.98 -0.97
N ILE A 110 -7.57 3.98 -1.46
CA ILE A 110 -8.54 3.80 -2.55
C ILE A 110 -7.83 3.25 -3.80
N ILE A 111 -6.69 3.84 -4.17
CA ILE A 111 -5.96 3.42 -5.36
C ILE A 111 -5.48 1.97 -5.20
N PHE A 112 -4.85 1.66 -4.08
CA PHE A 112 -4.29 0.33 -3.84
C PHE A 112 -5.38 -0.73 -3.68
N GLN A 113 -6.40 -0.49 -2.86
CA GLN A 113 -7.38 -1.52 -2.51
C GLN A 113 -8.56 -1.62 -3.49
N LYS A 114 -8.88 -0.54 -4.21
CA LYS A 114 -10.15 -0.44 -4.98
C LYS A 114 -9.97 -0.24 -6.47
N LEU A 115 -8.89 0.42 -6.90
CA LEU A 115 -8.60 0.58 -8.33
C LEU A 115 -7.75 -0.56 -8.90
N HIS A 116 -6.96 -1.22 -8.06
CA HIS A 116 -6.31 -2.46 -8.43
C HIS A 116 -7.18 -3.68 -8.09
N ASP A 117 -6.94 -4.78 -8.79
CA ASP A 117 -7.52 -6.10 -8.51
C ASP A 117 -6.78 -6.73 -7.31
N THR A 118 -6.83 -6.04 -6.16
CA THR A 118 -6.05 -6.37 -4.97
C THR A 118 -6.59 -7.60 -4.28
N LYS A 119 -5.67 -8.51 -3.96
CA LYS A 119 -5.91 -9.78 -3.28
C LYS A 119 -5.32 -9.72 -1.88
N LYS A 120 -5.87 -10.55 -0.99
CA LYS A 120 -5.39 -10.71 0.38
C LYS A 120 -4.90 -12.14 0.57
N LEU A 121 -3.74 -12.28 1.19
CA LEU A 121 -3.17 -13.54 1.65
C LEU A 121 -2.89 -13.39 3.14
N VAL A 122 -3.43 -14.29 3.96
CA VAL A 122 -3.24 -14.25 5.41
C VAL A 122 -2.45 -15.49 5.81
N PHE A 123 -1.39 -15.30 6.57
CA PHE A 123 -0.70 -16.37 7.27
C PHE A 123 -1.10 -16.33 8.74
N GLU A 124 -1.43 -17.48 9.30
CA GLU A 124 -1.85 -17.62 10.69
C GLU A 124 -1.16 -18.80 11.36
N GLY A 125 -0.97 -18.68 12.67
CA GLY A 125 -0.47 -19.74 13.52
C GLY A 125 -0.49 -19.29 14.99
N GLU A 126 -0.43 -20.28 15.87
CA GLU A 126 -0.55 -20.08 17.31
C GLU A 126 0.47 -20.91 18.08
N SER A 127 0.79 -20.45 19.29
CA SER A 127 1.43 -21.20 20.38
C SER A 127 0.53 -21.18 21.61
N ASP A 128 1.03 -21.63 22.76
CA ASP A 128 0.26 -21.70 24.01
C ASP A 128 -0.35 -20.36 24.42
N HIS A 129 0.31 -19.24 24.12
CA HIS A 129 -0.16 -17.92 24.56
C HIS A 129 -0.15 -16.84 23.48
N TRP A 130 0.32 -17.13 22.27
CA TRP A 130 0.38 -16.16 21.19
C TRP A 130 -0.31 -16.65 19.94
N ARG A 131 -1.06 -15.76 19.29
CA ARG A 131 -1.46 -15.87 17.89
C ARG A 131 -0.67 -14.85 17.08
N GLY A 132 -0.16 -15.29 15.93
CA GLY A 132 0.49 -14.42 14.96
C GLY A 132 -0.26 -14.41 13.64
N ASN A 133 -0.39 -13.23 13.04
CA ASN A 133 -0.93 -13.06 11.70
C ASN A 133 0.04 -12.25 10.84
N ILE A 134 0.27 -12.69 9.60
CA ILE A 134 0.84 -11.84 8.55
C ILE A 134 -0.23 -11.64 7.50
N ILE A 135 -0.67 -10.40 7.33
CA ILE A 135 -1.69 -10.02 6.36
C ILE A 135 -0.99 -9.35 5.19
N VAL A 136 -1.03 -9.98 4.02
CA VAL A 136 -0.43 -9.49 2.79
C VAL A 136 -1.52 -9.06 1.82
N ALA A 137 -1.60 -7.76 1.53
CA ALA A 137 -2.42 -7.22 0.47
C ALA A 137 -1.54 -6.96 -0.76
N TYR A 138 -1.95 -7.40 -1.95
CA TYR A 138 -1.13 -7.29 -3.15
C TYR A 138 -1.97 -7.20 -4.43
N TYR A 139 -1.40 -6.59 -5.46
CA TYR A 139 -1.84 -6.77 -6.83
C TYR A 139 -0.67 -7.31 -7.67
N GLU A 140 -1.00 -8.03 -8.74
CA GLU A 140 -0.02 -8.62 -9.64
C GLU A 140 -0.63 -8.68 -11.04
N TYR A 141 -0.02 -7.96 -11.99
CA TYR A 141 -0.41 -7.97 -13.39
C TYR A 141 0.72 -8.51 -14.24
N PHE A 142 0.40 -9.51 -15.05
CA PHE A 142 1.19 -9.93 -16.19
C PHE A 142 0.53 -9.35 -17.42
N LEU A 143 1.18 -8.38 -18.03
CA LEU A 143 0.65 -7.66 -19.18
C LEU A 143 1.41 -8.13 -20.42
N GLU A 144 0.66 -8.67 -21.37
CA GLU A 144 1.20 -9.07 -22.67
C GLU A 144 1.35 -7.86 -23.59
N GLY A 145 2.53 -7.73 -24.18
CA GLY A 145 2.90 -6.75 -25.19
C GLY A 145 4.08 -7.26 -26.00
N GLU A 146 4.86 -6.39 -26.65
CA GLU A 146 6.11 -6.80 -27.32
C GLU A 146 7.14 -7.43 -26.34
N LYS A 147 6.99 -7.14 -25.04
CA LYS A 147 7.71 -7.79 -23.93
C LYS A 147 6.71 -8.10 -22.82
N LEU A 148 6.97 -9.16 -22.05
CA LEU A 148 6.23 -9.44 -20.83
C LEU A 148 6.47 -8.31 -19.83
N TYR A 149 5.40 -7.60 -19.48
CA TYR A 149 5.46 -6.54 -18.49
C TYR A 149 4.85 -7.05 -17.18
N TYR A 150 5.60 -6.89 -16.09
CA TYR A 150 5.22 -7.33 -14.77
C TYR A 150 5.08 -6.13 -13.84
N ASP A 151 3.87 -5.89 -13.37
CA ASP A 151 3.53 -4.80 -12.45
C ASP A 151 2.86 -5.37 -11.22
N HIS A 152 3.53 -5.22 -10.09
CA HIS A 152 3.05 -5.70 -8.82
C HIS A 152 3.49 -4.75 -7.73
N TYR A 153 2.69 -4.70 -6.69
CA TYR A 153 3.09 -4.14 -5.42
C TYR A 153 2.41 -4.97 -4.34
N PHE A 154 3.10 -5.13 -3.23
CA PHE A 154 2.50 -5.73 -2.04
C PHE A 154 2.79 -4.87 -0.83
N PHE A 155 1.90 -5.02 0.14
CA PHE A 155 2.02 -4.49 1.48
C PHE A 155 1.71 -5.64 2.45
N SER A 156 2.46 -5.71 3.53
CA SER A 156 2.25 -6.70 4.58
C SER A 156 2.28 -6.05 5.95
N GLU A 157 1.34 -6.47 6.79
CA GLU A 157 1.28 -6.16 8.20
C GLU A 157 1.49 -7.44 9.00
N THR A 158 2.29 -7.35 10.07
CA THR A 158 2.42 -8.43 11.05
C THR A 158 1.68 -8.00 12.32
N VAL A 159 0.78 -8.84 12.81
CA VAL A 159 0.01 -8.61 14.03
C VAL A 159 0.23 -9.77 14.99
N PHE A 160 0.45 -9.46 16.26
CA PHE A 160 0.50 -10.44 17.34
C PHE A 160 -0.64 -10.18 18.30
N THR A 161 -1.32 -11.25 18.71
CA THR A 161 -2.36 -11.23 19.73
C THR A 161 -1.95 -12.16 20.85
N TYR A 162 -1.97 -11.65 22.08
CA TYR A 162 -1.85 -12.50 23.26
C TYR A 162 -3.17 -13.21 23.53
N ILE A 163 -3.14 -14.54 23.54
CA ILE A 163 -4.33 -15.40 23.74
C ILE A 163 -4.30 -16.12 25.10
N GLY A 164 -3.33 -15.81 25.97
CA GLY A 164 -3.31 -16.30 27.35
C GLY A 164 -4.26 -15.52 28.29
N ASP A 165 -4.33 -15.96 29.54
CA ASP A 165 -5.35 -15.50 30.50
C ASP A 165 -5.26 -14.02 30.92
N ASN A 166 -4.07 -13.41 30.88
CA ASN A 166 -3.86 -12.03 31.35
C ASN A 166 -2.88 -11.23 30.48
N ALA A 167 -3.39 -10.52 29.46
CA ALA A 167 -2.57 -9.70 28.57
C ALA A 167 -1.76 -8.61 29.30
N LYS A 168 -2.30 -8.08 30.41
CA LYS A 168 -1.60 -7.07 31.22
C LYS A 168 -0.38 -7.61 31.96
N SER A 169 -0.19 -8.94 31.99
CA SER A 169 1.04 -9.54 32.53
C SER A 169 2.22 -9.42 31.57
N VAL A 170 1.99 -9.02 30.32
CA VAL A 170 3.02 -8.84 29.30
C VAL A 170 3.48 -7.38 29.32
N ASP A 171 4.64 -7.11 29.91
CA ASP A 171 5.21 -5.76 29.94
C ASP A 171 5.63 -5.32 28.54
N SER A 172 6.46 -6.13 27.90
CA SER A 172 6.86 -6.00 26.50
C SER A 172 7.31 -7.35 25.96
N PHE A 173 7.42 -7.44 24.64
CA PHE A 173 7.93 -8.62 23.97
C PHE A 173 8.80 -8.25 22.77
N ASP A 174 9.70 -9.18 22.45
CA ASP A 174 10.51 -9.15 21.24
C ASP A 174 10.01 -10.24 20.30
N TYR A 175 10.15 -10.01 19.00
CA TYR A 175 9.76 -11.01 18.01
C TYR A 175 10.80 -11.14 16.90
N LYS A 176 10.82 -12.33 16.31
CA LYS A 176 11.48 -12.60 15.03
C LYS A 176 10.56 -13.48 14.20
N CYS A 177 10.29 -13.08 12.97
CA CYS A 177 9.46 -13.82 12.04
C CYS A 177 10.21 -13.97 10.71
N SER A 178 10.42 -15.20 10.24
CA SER A 178 11.19 -15.44 9.01
C SER A 178 10.72 -16.67 8.23
N ASN A 179 10.80 -16.59 6.91
CA ASN A 179 10.61 -17.73 6.00
C ASN A 179 11.95 -18.31 5.47
N GLY A 180 13.06 -18.03 6.15
CA GLY A 180 14.41 -18.49 5.77
C GLY A 180 15.13 -17.63 4.72
N THR A 181 14.41 -16.77 3.98
CA THR A 181 15.01 -15.87 2.98
C THR A 181 14.78 -14.39 3.29
N SER A 182 13.67 -14.11 3.96
CA SER A 182 13.26 -12.78 4.39
C SER A 182 12.68 -12.89 5.80
N GLY A 183 12.54 -11.76 6.47
CA GLY A 183 11.94 -11.73 7.79
C GLY A 183 11.79 -10.32 8.33
N SER A 184 11.12 -10.25 9.47
CA SER A 184 10.98 -9.07 10.30
C SER A 184 11.36 -9.42 11.73
N SER A 185 11.81 -8.42 12.46
CA SER A 185 12.09 -8.53 13.89
C SER A 185 11.86 -7.19 14.54
N GLY A 186 11.48 -7.22 15.82
CA GLY A 186 11.29 -6.02 16.60
C GLY A 186 11.54 -6.30 18.08
N HIS A 187 11.85 -5.23 18.81
CA HIS A 187 12.17 -5.28 20.23
C HIS A 187 11.30 -4.32 21.01
N GLY A 188 10.90 -4.72 22.22
CA GLY A 188 10.15 -3.88 23.16
C GLY A 188 8.76 -3.50 22.67
N LEU A 189 8.10 -4.38 21.91
CA LEU A 189 6.71 -4.16 21.50
C LEU A 189 5.81 -4.30 22.72
N VAL A 190 4.75 -3.49 22.74
CA VAL A 190 3.74 -3.48 23.82
C VAL A 190 2.39 -3.86 23.25
N LEU A 191 1.57 -4.50 24.08
CA LEU A 191 0.19 -4.81 23.76
C LEU A 191 -0.70 -3.59 24.03
N ASP A 192 -1.76 -3.45 23.23
CA ASP A 192 -2.86 -2.54 23.52
C ASP A 192 -3.83 -3.13 24.58
N GLN A 193 -4.96 -2.44 24.79
CA GLN A 193 -5.95 -2.84 25.78
C GLN A 193 -6.65 -4.17 25.45
N ASP A 194 -6.65 -4.56 24.17
CA ASP A 194 -7.27 -5.78 23.66
C ASP A 194 -6.24 -6.93 23.55
N GLY A 195 -5.01 -6.71 24.00
CA GLY A 195 -3.94 -7.72 23.95
C GLY A 195 -3.31 -7.86 22.57
N ILE A 196 -3.42 -6.83 21.71
CA ILE A 196 -2.97 -6.84 20.32
C ILE A 196 -1.77 -5.91 20.15
N SER A 197 -0.83 -6.27 19.28
CA SER A 197 0.28 -5.42 18.88
C SER A 197 0.54 -5.55 17.39
N SER A 198 0.56 -4.41 16.68
CA SER A 198 1.01 -4.35 15.29
C SER A 198 2.53 -4.22 15.26
N ALA A 199 3.19 -5.20 14.63
CA ALA A 199 4.64 -5.28 14.49
C ALA A 199 5.18 -4.41 13.34
N GLY A 200 4.32 -3.55 12.79
CA GLY A 200 4.62 -2.62 11.72
C GLY A 200 4.28 -3.16 10.34
N PHE A 201 4.64 -2.35 9.36
CA PHE A 201 4.26 -2.54 7.98
C PHE A 201 5.49 -2.57 7.07
N SER A 202 5.44 -3.41 6.04
CA SER A 202 6.42 -3.40 4.97
C SER A 202 5.74 -3.54 3.62
N GLY A 203 6.36 -3.04 2.56
CA GLY A 203 5.81 -3.15 1.21
C GLY A 203 6.84 -2.81 0.15
N GLY A 204 6.55 -3.20 -1.08
CA GLY A 204 7.43 -2.92 -2.21
C GLY A 204 7.11 -3.73 -3.47
N ASN A 205 8.00 -3.59 -4.44
CA ASN A 205 7.97 -4.28 -5.73
C ASN A 205 8.96 -5.47 -5.77
N GLY A 206 9.36 -6.00 -4.60
CA GLY A 206 10.26 -7.15 -4.48
C GLY A 206 9.53 -8.49 -4.66
N SER A 207 10.21 -9.61 -4.33
CA SER A 207 9.53 -10.90 -4.24
C SER A 207 8.45 -10.84 -3.15
N ARG A 208 7.18 -10.99 -3.54
CA ARG A 208 6.06 -11.01 -2.59
C ARG A 208 5.97 -12.35 -1.86
N PRO A 209 5.42 -12.39 -0.65
CA PRO A 209 4.97 -13.63 -0.01
C PRO A 209 4.03 -14.43 -0.90
N ARG A 210 4.19 -15.76 -0.88
CA ARG A 210 3.39 -16.74 -1.64
C ARG A 210 2.75 -17.75 -0.69
N GLU A 211 1.67 -18.38 -1.12
CA GLU A 211 0.79 -19.25 -0.34
C GLU A 211 1.53 -20.47 0.25
N ASN A 212 2.57 -20.95 -0.44
CA ASN A 212 3.40 -22.07 0.01
C ASN A 212 4.46 -21.68 1.04
N TYR A 213 4.56 -20.40 1.42
CA TYR A 213 5.53 -19.97 2.42
C TYR A 213 5.08 -20.43 3.81
N THR A 214 6.07 -20.70 4.65
CA THR A 214 5.86 -20.91 6.09
C THR A 214 6.81 -19.98 6.82
N TYR A 215 6.27 -19.19 7.73
CA TYR A 215 7.08 -18.34 8.59
C TYR A 215 7.28 -19.02 9.92
N THR A 216 8.53 -19.14 10.36
CA THR A 216 8.84 -19.47 11.76
C THR A 216 8.84 -18.17 12.54
N THR A 217 8.07 -18.14 13.62
CA THR A 217 7.91 -17.01 14.52
C THR A 217 8.42 -17.39 15.89
N ASP A 218 9.34 -16.59 16.42
CA ASP A 218 9.82 -16.66 17.80
C ASP A 218 9.34 -15.41 18.54
N ILE A 219 8.67 -15.58 19.68
CA ILE A 219 8.30 -14.49 20.58
C ILE A 219 9.00 -14.69 21.92
N HIS A 220 9.64 -13.62 22.41
CA HIS A 220 10.33 -13.58 23.69
C HIS A 220 9.69 -12.54 24.60
N TRP A 221 9.34 -12.95 25.82
CA TRP A 221 8.59 -12.11 26.77
C TRP A 221 8.76 -12.66 28.18
N ASN A 222 8.82 -11.82 29.23
CA ASN A 222 8.87 -12.27 30.62
C ASN A 222 9.87 -13.44 30.90
N GLY A 223 11.00 -13.49 30.17
CA GLY A 223 11.99 -14.57 30.25
C GLY A 223 11.59 -15.92 29.61
N LYS A 224 10.45 -16.01 28.94
CA LYS A 224 9.97 -17.17 28.17
C LYS A 224 10.18 -16.96 26.67
N THR A 225 10.26 -18.06 25.94
CA THR A 225 10.29 -18.08 24.47
C THR A 225 9.24 -19.05 23.95
N GLU A 226 8.46 -18.62 22.97
CA GLU A 226 7.54 -19.48 22.22
C GLU A 226 7.87 -19.42 20.73
N THR A 227 7.91 -20.60 20.11
CA THR A 227 8.19 -20.74 18.67
C THR A 227 7.03 -21.47 18.00
N PHE A 228 6.49 -20.88 16.94
CA PHE A 228 5.38 -21.45 16.18
C PHE A 228 5.49 -21.10 14.69
N LYS A 229 4.66 -21.75 13.87
CA LYS A 229 4.68 -21.60 12.41
C LYS A 229 3.43 -20.90 11.93
N LEU A 230 3.60 -19.86 11.12
CA LEU A 230 2.51 -19.22 10.38
C LEU A 230 2.43 -19.81 8.97
N LYS A 231 1.24 -20.26 8.57
CA LYS A 231 0.97 -20.80 7.25
C LYS A 231 -0.21 -20.08 6.61
N ALA A 232 -0.24 -20.03 5.28
CA ALA A 232 -1.35 -19.42 4.57
C ALA A 232 -2.66 -20.13 4.93
N ILE A 233 -3.69 -19.36 5.31
CA ILE A 233 -5.06 -19.86 5.34
C ILE A 233 -5.61 -19.76 3.92
N THR A 234 -6.13 -20.86 3.40
CA THR A 234 -6.79 -20.84 2.08
C THR A 234 -8.28 -20.57 2.28
N HIS A 235 -8.96 -20.08 1.24
CA HIS A 235 -10.41 -19.82 1.31
C HIS A 235 -11.26 -21.07 1.61
N GLU A 236 -10.67 -22.27 1.64
CA GLU A 236 -11.32 -23.51 2.08
C GLU A 236 -11.30 -23.69 3.62
N ASP A 237 -10.53 -22.88 4.34
CA ASP A 237 -10.31 -22.96 5.79
C ASP A 237 -11.07 -21.88 6.60
N LEU A 238 -11.97 -21.11 5.96
CA LEU A 238 -12.85 -20.10 6.56
C LEU A 238 -14.33 -20.46 6.37
#